data_AF-A0A0G0T6V8-F1
#
_entry.id   AF-A0A0G0T6V8-F1
#
_cell.length_a   1.000
_cell.length_b   1.000
_cell.length_c   1.000
_cell.angle_alpha   90.00
_cell.angle_beta   90.00
_cell.angle_gamma   90.00
#
_symmetry.space_group_name_H-M   'P 1'
#
loop_
_entity.id
_entity.type
_entity.pdbx_description
1 polymer ?
#
loop_
_entity_poly.entity_id
_entity_poly.type
_entity_poly.pdbx_seq_one_letter_code
_entity_poly.pdbx_strand_id
1 'polypeptide(L)'
;MDLCKIFLVRKYKLTDMNNDTIKLSEQDYRELYEGVFSKGLKTEGEAMAEYGKNEIDLLYRFIGFTYQMLSIVGIFAGFGFTAIDRVKNLYIFLTGEAMLVSSILVGLWWLKRFYESNLSAIQKSSNTVSELYKDRDKVYLEISKDYMNSQTLKKSNMLAISEKNNKILEFIGRKKEQKDEIPPHRVILILSVVGILLLLSSFLICPLK
;
A
#
# COMPACT_ATOMS: atom_id res chain seq x y z
N MET A 1 17.60 -13.86 -2.46
CA MET A 1 18.94 -14.46 -2.57
C MET A 1 19.72 -14.09 -1.31
N ASP A 2 20.17 -15.07 -0.52
CA ASP A 2 20.72 -14.85 0.82
C ASP A 2 22.18 -14.39 0.77
N LEU A 3 22.39 -13.06 0.75
CA LEU A 3 23.71 -12.43 0.67
C LEU A 3 24.62 -12.80 1.83
N CYS A 4 24.05 -13.10 3.00
CA CYS A 4 24.79 -13.49 4.20
C CYS A 4 25.40 -14.89 4.00
N LYS A 5 24.60 -15.83 3.50
CA LYS A 5 25.06 -17.18 3.14
C LYS A 5 26.08 -17.15 2.00
N ILE A 6 25.90 -16.29 0.99
CA ILE A 6 26.86 -16.14 -0.11
C ILE A 6 28.20 -15.59 0.39
N PHE A 7 28.20 -14.54 1.21
CA PHE A 7 29.42 -13.97 1.78
C PHE A 7 30.18 -14.99 2.63
N LEU A 8 29.45 -15.68 3.51
CA LEU A 8 30.00 -16.70 4.39
C LEU A 8 30.57 -17.90 3.61
N VAL A 9 29.88 -18.39 2.58
CA VAL A 9 30.36 -19.49 1.74
C VAL A 9 31.57 -19.07 0.89
N ARG A 10 31.55 -17.86 0.32
CA ARG A 10 32.58 -17.38 -0.61
C ARG A 10 33.88 -17.01 0.09
N LYS A 11 33.83 -16.42 1.29
CA LYS A 11 35.02 -15.96 2.01
C LYS A 11 35.60 -17.00 2.96
N TYR A 12 34.75 -17.79 3.62
CA TYR A 12 35.19 -18.73 4.66
C TYR A 12 35.23 -20.19 4.22
N LYS A 13 34.88 -20.50 2.95
CA LYS A 13 34.77 -21.89 2.46
C LYS A 13 34.12 -22.77 3.53
N LEU A 14 32.88 -22.44 3.91
CA LEU A 14 32.08 -23.19 4.89
C LEU A 14 31.67 -24.58 4.36
N THR A 15 32.65 -25.37 3.93
CA THR A 15 32.54 -26.80 3.63
C THR A 15 32.80 -27.66 4.87
N ASP A 16 33.39 -27.12 5.94
CA ASP A 16 33.59 -27.86 7.19
C ASP A 16 32.53 -27.50 8.24
N MET A 17 31.57 -28.41 8.43
CA MET A 17 30.32 -28.20 9.17
C MET A 17 30.39 -28.56 10.67
N ASN A 18 31.55 -28.74 11.27
CA ASN A 18 31.67 -29.28 12.65
C ASN A 18 31.87 -28.25 13.78
N ASN A 19 32.11 -26.96 13.50
CA ASN A 19 32.27 -25.94 14.55
C ASN A 19 31.09 -24.96 14.61
N ASP A 20 30.54 -24.77 15.82
CA ASP A 20 29.39 -23.88 16.10
C ASP A 20 29.73 -22.38 16.08
N THR A 21 31.02 -22.05 16.02
CA THR A 21 31.54 -20.68 16.07
C THR A 21 32.47 -20.38 14.91
N ILE A 22 32.42 -19.14 14.42
CA ILE A 22 33.25 -18.63 13.33
C ILE A 22 34.14 -17.54 13.93
N LYS A 23 35.46 -17.73 13.94
CA LYS A 23 36.39 -16.63 14.26
C LYS A 23 36.48 -15.68 13.07
N LEU A 24 36.37 -14.38 13.33
CA LEU A 24 36.62 -13.34 12.33
C LEU A 24 37.70 -12.39 12.81
N SER A 25 38.57 -11.97 11.88
CA SER A 25 39.40 -10.80 12.11
C SER A 25 38.57 -9.52 12.08
N GLU A 26 39.11 -8.42 12.61
CA GLU A 26 38.46 -7.11 12.57
C GLU A 26 38.16 -6.63 11.17
N GLN A 27 39.10 -6.82 10.25
CA GLN A 27 38.90 -6.47 8.85
C GLN A 27 37.77 -7.30 8.23
N ASP A 28 37.69 -8.59 8.53
CA ASP A 28 36.64 -9.42 7.98
C ASP A 28 35.26 -9.11 8.54
N TYR A 29 35.17 -8.83 9.85
CA TYR A 29 33.92 -8.42 10.47
C TYR A 29 33.45 -7.09 9.91
N ARG A 30 34.37 -6.14 9.68
CA ARG A 30 34.07 -4.86 9.05
C ARG A 30 33.54 -5.04 7.64
N GLU A 31 34.15 -5.90 6.83
CA GLU A 31 33.67 -6.20 5.48
C GLU A 31 32.30 -6.89 5.48
N LEU A 32 32.04 -7.80 6.43
CA LEU A 32 30.72 -8.43 6.61
C LEU A 32 29.68 -7.36 6.97
N TYR A 33 30.00 -6.50 7.93
CA TYR A 33 29.10 -5.44 8.39
C TYR A 33 28.81 -4.42 7.30
N GLU A 34 29.82 -3.86 6.66
CA GLU A 34 29.64 -2.84 5.61
C GLU A 34 29.02 -3.45 4.34
N GLY A 35 29.50 -4.62 3.91
CA GLY A 35 29.14 -5.23 2.64
C GLY A 35 27.80 -5.95 2.63
N VAL A 36 27.41 -6.59 3.74
CA VAL A 36 26.19 -7.39 3.82
C VAL A 36 25.13 -6.68 4.66
N PHE A 37 25.48 -6.29 5.89
CA PHE A 37 24.49 -5.78 6.83
C PHE A 37 24.09 -4.34 6.52
N SER A 38 25.03 -3.40 6.53
CA SER A 38 24.79 -1.98 6.29
C SER A 38 24.21 -1.72 4.89
N LYS A 39 24.84 -2.28 3.85
CA LYS A 39 24.35 -2.13 2.47
C LYS A 39 23.00 -2.79 2.24
N GLY A 40 22.78 -3.98 2.81
CA GLY A 40 21.49 -4.67 2.75
C GLY A 40 20.38 -3.85 3.39
N LEU A 41 20.60 -3.37 4.61
CA LEU A 41 19.68 -2.51 5.35
C LEU A 41 19.33 -1.23 4.59
N LYS A 42 20.33 -0.58 4.00
CA LYS A 42 20.11 0.64 3.21
C LYS A 42 19.24 0.36 1.99
N THR A 43 19.54 -0.71 1.25
CA THR A 43 18.80 -1.09 0.04
C THR A 43 17.35 -1.48 0.37
N GLU A 44 17.15 -2.24 1.44
CA GLU A 44 15.81 -2.60 1.94
C GLU A 44 15.03 -1.35 2.39
N GLY A 45 15.68 -0.43 3.11
CA GLY A 45 15.07 0.82 3.55
C GLY A 45 14.64 1.71 2.38
N GLU A 46 15.48 1.84 1.35
CA GLU A 46 15.16 2.57 0.12
C GLU A 46 13.97 1.94 -0.63
N ALA A 47 13.98 0.61 -0.81
CA ALA A 47 12.88 -0.11 -1.46
C ALA A 47 11.55 0.02 -0.69
N MET A 48 11.60 -0.06 0.63
CA MET A 48 10.43 0.11 1.50
C MET A 48 9.88 1.54 1.47
N ALA A 49 10.77 2.53 1.49
CA ALA A 49 10.38 3.94 1.40
C ALA A 49 9.71 4.23 0.05
N GLU A 50 10.27 3.71 -1.04
CA GLU A 50 9.69 3.85 -2.38
C GLU A 50 8.34 3.14 -2.49
N TYR A 51 8.24 1.90 -1.98
CA TYR A 51 6.98 1.16 -1.96
C TYR A 51 5.89 1.90 -1.18
N GLY A 52 6.20 2.36 0.03
CA GLY A 52 5.27 3.12 0.87
C GLY A 52 4.83 4.43 0.22
N LYS A 53 5.77 5.14 -0.44
CA LYS A 53 5.46 6.37 -1.19
C LYS A 53 4.51 6.09 -2.35
N ASN A 54 4.73 5.02 -3.11
CA ASN A 54 3.89 4.65 -4.24
C ASN A 54 2.47 4.26 -3.80
N GLU A 55 2.34 3.53 -2.68
CA GLU A 55 1.04 3.15 -2.13
C GLU A 55 0.24 4.37 -1.66
N ILE A 56 0.90 5.32 -0.99
CA ILE A 56 0.30 6.59 -0.57
C ILE A 56 -0.06 7.47 -1.77
N ASP A 57 0.80 7.56 -2.79
CA ASP A 57 0.53 8.32 -4.02
C ASP A 57 -0.69 7.78 -4.77
N LEU A 58 -0.79 6.45 -4.91
CA LEU A 58 -1.96 5.79 -5.51
C LEU A 58 -3.25 6.10 -4.74
N LEU A 59 -3.20 6.07 -3.41
CA LEU A 59 -4.32 6.44 -2.54
C LEU A 59 -4.76 7.89 -2.80
N TYR A 60 -3.81 8.84 -2.82
CA TYR A 60 -4.12 10.25 -3.09
C TYR A 60 -4.68 10.48 -4.50
N ARG A 61 -4.13 9.81 -5.52
CA ARG A 61 -4.65 9.87 -6.89
C ARG A 61 -6.09 9.36 -6.98
N PHE A 62 -6.39 8.25 -6.32
CA PHE A 62 -7.74 7.69 -6.28
C PHE A 62 -8.74 8.62 -5.61
N ILE A 63 -8.35 9.21 -4.47
CA ILE A 63 -9.16 10.21 -3.75
C ILE A 63 -9.40 11.43 -4.64
N GLY A 64 -8.35 11.96 -5.27
CA GLY A 64 -8.43 13.12 -6.15
C GLY A 64 -9.33 12.88 -7.36
N PHE A 65 -9.21 11.73 -8.02
CA PHE A 65 -10.09 11.34 -9.12
C PHE A 65 -11.56 11.26 -8.69
N THR A 66 -11.83 10.63 -7.53
CA THR A 66 -13.19 10.52 -6.99
C THR A 66 -13.77 11.91 -6.69
N TYR A 67 -12.98 12.82 -6.11
CA TYR A 67 -13.41 14.18 -5.80
C TYR A 67 -13.75 15.00 -7.05
N GLN A 68 -12.93 14.88 -8.10
CA GLN A 68 -13.18 15.51 -9.39
C GLN A 68 -14.49 15.00 -10.02
N MET A 69 -14.71 13.68 -10.01
CA MET A 69 -15.96 13.10 -10.49
C MET A 69 -17.18 13.64 -9.73
N LEU A 70 -17.11 13.66 -8.39
CA LEU A 70 -18.18 14.20 -7.55
C LEU A 70 -18.45 15.69 -7.82
N SER A 71 -17.40 16.48 -8.08
CA SER A 71 -17.52 17.90 -8.40
C SER A 71 -18.21 18.12 -9.74
N ILE A 72 -17.88 17.32 -10.77
CA ILE A 72 -18.56 17.37 -12.07
C ILE A 72 -20.06 17.08 -11.90
N VAL A 73 -20.40 16.03 -11.16
CA VAL A 73 -21.80 15.67 -10.86
C VAL A 73 -22.52 16.83 -10.14
N GLY A 74 -21.87 17.44 -9.15
CA GLY A 74 -22.41 18.57 -8.41
C GLY A 74 -22.67 19.79 -9.29
N ILE A 75 -21.80 20.05 -10.27
CA ILE A 75 -22.00 21.13 -11.27
C ILE A 75 -23.26 20.85 -12.11
N PHE A 76 -23.44 19.62 -12.60
CA PHE A 76 -24.65 19.26 -13.38
C PHE A 76 -25.93 19.39 -12.57
N ALA A 77 -25.93 18.94 -11.31
CA ALA A 77 -27.06 19.12 -10.39
C ALA A 77 -27.35 20.61 -10.13
N GLY A 78 -26.32 21.42 -9.87
CA GLY A 78 -26.47 22.87 -9.69
C GLY A 78 -27.06 23.58 -10.92
N PHE A 79 -26.65 23.17 -12.13
CA PHE A 79 -27.24 23.66 -13.38
C PHE A 79 -28.71 23.24 -13.52
N GLY A 80 -29.07 22.03 -13.11
CA GLY A 80 -30.46 21.57 -13.10
C GLY A 80 -31.36 22.47 -12.27
N PHE A 81 -30.97 22.75 -11.01
CA PHE A 81 -31.74 23.60 -10.11
C PHE A 81 -31.83 25.06 -10.57
N THR A 82 -30.77 25.62 -11.15
CA THR A 82 -30.80 27.00 -11.66
C THR A 82 -31.71 27.16 -12.88
N ALA A 83 -31.96 26.09 -13.63
CA ALA A 83 -32.86 26.09 -14.79
C ALA A 83 -34.26 25.54 -14.47
N ILE A 84 -34.65 25.42 -13.19
CA ILE A 84 -35.90 24.75 -12.78
C ILE A 84 -37.16 25.32 -13.45
N ASP A 85 -37.20 26.63 -13.67
CA ASP A 85 -38.31 27.33 -14.33
C ASP A 85 -38.51 26.94 -15.81
N ARG A 86 -37.51 26.29 -16.41
CA ARG A 86 -37.52 25.81 -17.81
C ARG A 86 -37.79 24.32 -17.93
N VAL A 87 -38.00 23.62 -16.81
CA VAL A 87 -38.25 22.18 -16.79
C VAL A 87 -39.63 21.90 -17.38
N LYS A 88 -39.70 21.03 -18.39
CA LYS A 88 -40.97 20.62 -19.00
C LYS A 88 -41.61 19.45 -18.26
N ASN A 89 -40.82 18.50 -17.80
CA ASN A 89 -41.29 17.33 -17.05
C ASN A 89 -40.66 17.22 -15.67
N LEU A 90 -41.40 17.64 -14.64
CA LEU A 90 -40.93 17.68 -13.26
C LEU A 90 -40.58 16.30 -12.70
N TYR A 91 -41.31 15.24 -13.07
CA TYR A 91 -41.05 13.90 -12.57
C TYR A 91 -39.71 13.34 -13.07
N ILE A 92 -39.41 13.55 -14.35
CA ILE A 92 -38.12 13.15 -14.94
C ILE A 92 -36.98 13.97 -14.31
N PHE A 93 -37.19 15.27 -14.11
CA PHE A 93 -36.22 16.15 -13.45
C PHE A 93 -35.87 15.67 -12.03
N LEU A 94 -36.88 15.46 -11.18
CA LEU A 94 -36.69 15.01 -9.80
C LEU A 94 -36.00 13.64 -9.74
N THR A 95 -36.34 12.74 -10.67
CA THR A 95 -35.69 11.43 -10.75
C THR A 95 -34.21 11.56 -11.13
N GLY A 96 -33.90 12.41 -12.12
CA GLY A 96 -32.52 12.70 -12.52
C GLY A 96 -31.70 13.27 -11.38
N GLU A 97 -32.21 14.30 -10.70
CA GLU A 97 -31.56 14.91 -9.53
C GLU A 97 -31.37 13.91 -8.38
N ALA A 98 -32.39 13.09 -8.07
CA ALA A 98 -32.27 12.06 -7.04
C ALA A 98 -31.18 11.04 -7.36
N MET A 99 -30.99 10.67 -8.63
CA MET A 99 -29.89 9.80 -9.06
C MET A 99 -28.52 10.48 -8.92
N LEU A 100 -28.41 11.77 -9.26
CA LEU A 100 -27.16 12.53 -9.10
C LEU A 100 -26.79 12.65 -7.62
N VAL A 101 -27.73 13.02 -6.76
CA VAL A 101 -27.52 13.08 -5.29
C VAL A 101 -27.14 11.71 -4.75
N SER A 102 -27.81 10.64 -5.17
CA SER A 102 -27.48 9.28 -4.77
C SER A 102 -26.06 8.88 -5.19
N SER A 103 -25.64 9.26 -6.41
CA SER A 103 -24.27 9.02 -6.88
C SER A 103 -23.23 9.72 -6.00
N ILE A 104 -23.53 10.94 -5.53
CA ILE A 104 -22.66 11.68 -4.61
C ILE A 104 -22.56 10.98 -3.27
N LEU A 105 -23.69 10.61 -2.67
CA LEU A 105 -23.73 9.92 -1.37
C LEU A 105 -23.00 8.57 -1.42
N VAL A 106 -23.23 7.78 -2.47
CA VAL A 106 -22.53 6.50 -2.70
C VAL A 106 -21.04 6.74 -2.87
N GLY A 107 -20.64 7.76 -3.63
CA GLY A 107 -19.23 8.09 -3.83
C GLY A 107 -18.52 8.51 -2.54
N LEU A 108 -19.15 9.37 -1.73
CA LEU A 108 -18.63 9.77 -0.43
C LEU A 108 -18.54 8.61 0.56
N TRP A 109 -19.57 7.76 0.60
CA TRP A 109 -19.58 6.57 1.46
C TRP A 109 -18.44 5.60 1.09
N TRP A 110 -18.26 5.35 -0.21
CA TRP A 110 -17.15 4.52 -0.69
C TRP A 110 -15.79 5.14 -0.44
N LEU A 111 -15.65 6.47 -0.61
CA LEU A 111 -14.41 7.18 -0.32
C LEU A 111 -14.04 7.02 1.16
N LYS A 112 -15.01 7.21 2.07
CA LYS A 112 -14.82 7.00 3.50
C LYS A 112 -14.38 5.56 3.80
N ARG A 113 -15.11 4.58 3.27
CA ARG A 113 -14.82 3.15 3.49
C ARG A 113 -13.45 2.76 2.94
N PHE A 114 -13.10 3.24 1.75
CA PHE A 114 -11.80 3.00 1.14
C PHE A 114 -10.68 3.64 1.96
N TYR A 115 -10.87 4.87 2.44
CA TYR A 115 -9.91 5.55 3.29
C TYR A 115 -9.68 4.81 4.61
N GLU A 116 -10.74 4.45 5.34
CA GLU A 116 -10.66 3.71 6.60
C GLU A 116 -10.01 2.32 6.43
N SER A 117 -10.38 1.59 5.37
CA SER A 117 -9.82 0.28 5.08
C SER A 117 -8.34 0.34 4.69
N ASN A 118 -7.92 1.33 3.89
CA ASN A 118 -6.53 1.46 3.48
C ASN A 118 -5.65 2.00 4.60
N LEU A 119 -6.11 2.99 5.37
CA LEU A 119 -5.34 3.48 6.52
C LEU A 119 -5.10 2.39 7.56
N SER A 120 -6.13 1.64 7.92
CA SER A 120 -5.99 0.53 8.88
C SER A 120 -5.07 -0.57 8.33
N ALA A 121 -5.15 -0.87 7.03
CA ALA A 121 -4.25 -1.82 6.38
C ALA A 121 -2.78 -1.31 6.34
N ILE A 122 -2.56 -0.03 6.03
CA ILE A 122 -1.23 0.60 6.03
C ILE A 122 -0.66 0.60 7.44
N GLN A 123 -1.46 0.98 8.45
CA GLN A 123 -1.00 1.00 9.84
C GLN A 123 -0.68 -0.41 10.35
N LYS A 124 -1.51 -1.40 10.04
CA LYS A 124 -1.23 -2.81 10.36
C LYS A 124 0.04 -3.29 9.68
N SER A 125 0.22 -2.98 8.40
CA SER A 125 1.43 -3.32 7.64
C SER A 125 2.67 -2.68 8.25
N SER A 126 2.61 -1.38 8.55
CA SER A 126 3.68 -0.64 9.21
C SER A 126 4.06 -1.24 10.57
N ASN A 127 3.07 -1.63 11.38
CA ASN A 127 3.32 -2.26 12.67
C ASN A 127 3.98 -3.63 12.51
N THR A 128 3.49 -4.47 11.59
CA THR A 128 4.09 -5.79 11.30
C THR A 128 5.53 -5.65 10.80
N VAL A 129 5.79 -4.72 9.88
CA VAL A 129 7.16 -4.43 9.41
C VAL A 129 8.02 -3.96 10.58
N SER A 130 7.55 -3.02 11.39
CA SER A 130 8.30 -2.53 12.54
C SER A 130 8.67 -3.65 13.52
N GLU A 131 7.75 -4.58 13.79
CA GLU A 131 8.00 -5.76 14.63
C GLU A 131 9.05 -6.69 14.01
N LEU A 132 8.97 -6.98 12.71
CA LEU A 132 9.95 -7.81 12.01
C LEU A 132 11.37 -7.21 12.07
N TYR A 133 11.47 -5.89 11.91
CA TYR A 133 12.75 -5.18 12.00
C TYR A 133 13.29 -5.19 13.44
N LYS A 134 12.45 -4.90 14.45
CA LYS A 134 12.84 -4.98 15.88
C LYS A 134 13.37 -6.36 16.25
N ASP A 135 12.71 -7.41 15.76
CA ASP A 135 13.13 -8.78 16.00
C ASP A 135 14.47 -9.10 15.37
N ARG A 136 14.72 -8.61 14.15
CA ARG A 136 16.02 -8.77 13.49
C ARG A 136 17.12 -7.98 14.23
N ASP A 137 16.83 -6.77 14.66
CA ASP A 137 17.79 -5.89 15.34
C ASP A 137 18.27 -6.49 16.67
N LYS A 138 17.41 -7.24 17.39
CA LYS A 138 17.83 -8.03 18.55
C LYS A 138 18.93 -9.03 18.20
N VAL A 139 18.77 -9.77 17.10
CA VAL A 139 19.78 -10.74 16.65
C VAL A 139 21.07 -10.04 16.21
N TYR A 140 20.96 -8.89 15.52
CA TYR A 140 22.12 -8.07 15.18
C TYR A 140 22.92 -7.63 16.42
N LEU A 141 22.22 -7.18 17.46
CA LEU A 141 22.84 -6.79 18.73
C LEU A 141 23.56 -7.97 19.38
N GLU A 142 22.99 -9.17 19.34
CA GLU A 142 23.65 -10.38 19.85
C GLU A 142 24.92 -10.74 19.06
N ILE A 143 24.87 -10.67 17.72
CA ILE A 143 26.04 -10.87 16.86
C ILE A 143 27.14 -9.86 17.17
N SER A 144 26.77 -8.59 17.34
CA SER A 144 27.72 -7.54 17.69
C SER A 144 28.35 -7.78 19.07
N LYS A 145 27.55 -8.15 20.08
CA LYS A 145 28.05 -8.50 21.42
C LYS A 145 28.98 -9.71 21.40
N ASP A 146 28.59 -10.79 20.70
CA ASP A 146 29.42 -12.00 20.58
C ASP A 146 30.78 -11.66 19.94
N TYR A 147 30.77 -10.83 18.89
CA TYR A 147 31.99 -10.36 18.24
C TYR A 147 32.85 -9.48 19.15
N MET A 148 32.28 -8.48 19.83
CA MET A 148 33.03 -7.57 20.71
C MET A 148 33.67 -8.29 21.90
N ASN A 149 33.02 -9.34 22.42
CA ASN A 149 33.51 -10.07 23.59
C ASN A 149 34.55 -11.14 23.24
N SER A 150 34.46 -11.76 22.07
CA SER A 150 35.20 -12.99 21.77
C SER A 150 35.83 -13.07 20.38
N GLN A 151 35.58 -12.07 19.52
CA GLN A 151 35.92 -12.10 18.09
C GLN A 151 35.39 -13.35 17.38
N THR A 152 34.31 -13.94 17.89
CA THR A 152 33.62 -15.08 17.30
C THR A 152 32.17 -14.76 17.03
N LEU A 153 31.63 -15.36 15.98
CA LEU A 153 30.21 -15.33 15.65
C LEU A 153 29.62 -16.72 15.82
N LYS A 154 28.48 -16.80 16.50
CA LYS A 154 27.70 -18.03 16.56
C LYS A 154 26.99 -18.26 15.23
N LYS A 155 27.11 -19.48 14.70
CA LYS A 155 26.44 -19.88 13.47
C LYS A 155 24.91 -19.79 13.58
N SER A 156 24.36 -20.10 14.76
CA SER A 156 22.93 -19.96 15.05
C SER A 156 22.40 -18.55 14.79
N ASN A 157 23.17 -17.52 15.16
CA ASN A 157 22.74 -16.13 15.02
C ASN A 157 22.78 -15.69 13.55
N MET A 158 23.78 -16.15 12.80
CA MET A 158 23.88 -15.89 11.35
C MET A 158 22.71 -16.52 10.59
N LEU A 159 22.31 -17.75 10.96
CA LEU A 159 21.13 -18.42 10.41
C LEU A 159 19.84 -17.69 10.79
N ALA A 160 19.72 -17.26 12.06
CA ALA A 160 18.56 -16.51 12.53
C ALA A 160 18.38 -15.18 11.77
N ILE A 161 19.47 -14.46 11.46
CA ILE A 161 19.39 -13.25 10.62
C ILE A 161 18.88 -13.56 9.21
N SER A 162 19.40 -14.62 8.59
CA SER A 162 18.93 -15.05 7.27
C SER A 162 17.43 -15.36 7.28
N GLU A 163 16.95 -16.10 8.29
CA GLU A 163 15.53 -16.41 8.45
C GLU A 163 14.68 -15.14 8.63
N LYS A 164 15.12 -14.20 9.47
CA LYS A 164 14.42 -12.92 9.69
C LYS A 164 14.40 -12.07 8.42
N ASN A 165 15.49 -12.01 7.65
CA ASN A 165 15.53 -11.31 6.36
C ASN A 165 14.57 -11.94 5.35
N ASN A 166 14.50 -13.27 5.27
CA ASN A 166 13.53 -13.95 4.39
C ASN A 166 12.08 -13.62 4.77
N LYS A 167 11.75 -13.57 6.07
CA LYS A 167 10.42 -13.17 6.54
C LYS A 167 10.08 -11.73 6.14
N ILE A 168 11.04 -10.81 6.22
CA ILE A 168 10.87 -9.42 5.75
C ILE A 168 10.62 -9.41 4.24
N LEU A 169 11.43 -10.12 3.45
CA LEU A 169 11.28 -10.19 1.99
C LEU A 169 9.97 -10.83 1.56
N GLU A 170 9.52 -11.89 2.23
CA GLU A 170 8.22 -12.51 1.99
C GLU A 170 7.08 -11.53 2.28
N PHE A 171 7.17 -10.75 3.35
CA PHE A 171 6.17 -9.75 3.68
C PHE A 171 6.10 -8.65 2.61
N ILE A 172 7.25 -8.14 2.15
CA ILE A 172 7.34 -7.16 1.05
C ILE A 172 6.79 -7.74 -0.26
N GLY A 173 7.15 -8.99 -0.56
CA GLY A 173 6.82 -9.66 -1.81
C GLY A 173 5.38 -10.14 -1.93
N ARG A 174 4.58 -10.08 -0.85
CA ARG A 174 3.16 -10.43 -0.90
C ARG A 174 2.40 -9.44 -1.78
N LYS A 175 1.95 -9.91 -2.95
CA LYS A 175 0.89 -9.22 -3.69
C LYS A 175 -0.36 -9.22 -2.82
N LYS A 176 -0.92 -8.03 -2.55
CA LYS A 176 -2.25 -7.93 -1.93
C LYS A 176 -3.26 -8.56 -2.90
N GLU A 177 -3.92 -9.62 -2.47
CA GLU A 177 -5.09 -10.15 -3.19
C GLU A 177 -6.17 -9.07 -3.20
N GLN A 178 -6.47 -8.51 -4.38
CA GLN A 178 -7.66 -7.71 -4.58
C GLN A 178 -8.85 -8.66 -4.64
N LYS A 179 -9.82 -8.48 -3.73
CA LYS A 179 -11.12 -9.13 -3.87
C LYS A 179 -11.83 -8.56 -5.11
N ASP A 180 -12.47 -9.44 -5.88
CA ASP A 180 -13.32 -9.12 -7.04
C ASP A 180 -14.62 -8.41 -6.63
N GLU A 181 -14.52 -7.23 -6.03
CA GLU A 181 -15.66 -6.34 -5.82
C GLU A 181 -15.85 -5.44 -7.05
N ILE A 182 -17.10 -5.23 -7.46
CA ILE A 182 -17.43 -4.28 -8.53
C ILE A 182 -16.84 -2.93 -8.15
N PRO A 183 -15.94 -2.36 -8.96
CA PRO A 183 -15.19 -1.22 -8.50
C PRO A 183 -16.13 0.01 -8.45
N PRO A 184 -16.11 0.76 -7.35
CA PRO A 184 -17.13 1.76 -7.03
C PRO A 184 -17.27 2.87 -8.07
N HIS A 185 -16.18 3.19 -8.77
CA HIS A 185 -16.20 4.17 -9.86
C HIS A 185 -17.20 3.80 -10.96
N ARG A 186 -17.46 2.50 -11.22
CA ARG A 186 -18.45 2.06 -12.22
C ARG A 186 -19.87 2.39 -11.78
N VAL A 187 -20.20 2.14 -10.51
CA VAL A 187 -21.53 2.43 -9.95
C VAL A 187 -21.78 3.94 -9.97
N ILE A 188 -20.81 4.73 -9.51
CA ILE A 188 -20.88 6.19 -9.53
C ILE A 188 -21.07 6.69 -10.96
N LEU A 189 -20.30 6.19 -11.92
CA LEU A 189 -20.37 6.60 -13.32
C LEU A 189 -21.71 6.27 -13.96
N ILE A 190 -22.25 5.07 -13.72
CA ILE A 190 -23.57 4.67 -14.23
C ILE A 190 -24.66 5.58 -13.66
N LEU A 191 -24.70 5.78 -12.34
CA LEU A 191 -25.69 6.65 -11.70
C LEU A 191 -25.58 8.09 -12.21
N SER A 192 -24.36 8.59 -12.38
CA SER A 192 -24.10 9.94 -12.88
C SER A 192 -24.58 10.12 -14.32
N VAL A 193 -24.21 9.20 -15.22
CA VAL A 193 -24.58 9.27 -16.64
C VAL A 193 -26.09 9.17 -16.81
N VAL A 194 -26.73 8.21 -16.14
CA VAL A 194 -28.20 8.05 -16.20
C VAL A 194 -28.91 9.27 -15.62
N GLY A 195 -28.42 9.79 -14.48
CA GLY A 195 -28.96 11.01 -13.86
C GLY A 195 -28.86 12.23 -14.78
N ILE A 196 -27.70 12.45 -15.40
CA ILE A 196 -27.50 13.56 -16.36
C ILE A 196 -28.42 13.41 -17.57
N LEU A 197 -28.55 12.20 -18.13
CA LEU A 197 -29.42 11.97 -19.28
C LEU A 197 -30.90 12.22 -18.95
N LEU A 198 -31.37 11.78 -17.78
CA LEU A 198 -32.73 12.07 -17.32
C LEU A 198 -32.92 13.57 -17.12
N LEU A 199 -31.97 14.22 -16.44
CA LEU A 199 -32.01 15.67 -16.20
C LEU A 199 -32.09 16.43 -17.53
N LEU A 200 -31.26 16.12 -18.52
CA LEU A 200 -31.33 16.74 -19.85
C LEU A 200 -32.65 16.44 -20.58
N SER A 201 -33.13 15.20 -20.49
CA SER A 201 -34.39 14.78 -21.11
C SER A 201 -35.60 15.52 -20.52
N SER A 202 -35.54 15.93 -19.24
CA SER A 202 -36.60 16.68 -18.55
C SER A 202 -36.87 18.06 -19.16
N PHE A 203 -35.89 18.64 -19.86
CA PHE A 203 -36.03 19.91 -20.59
C PHE A 203 -36.60 19.74 -22.01
N LEU A 204 -36.48 18.53 -22.57
CA LEU A 204 -36.89 18.25 -23.95
C LEU A 204 -38.30 17.65 -24.02
N ILE A 205 -38.60 16.71 -23.11
CA ILE A 205 -39.82 15.90 -23.13
C ILE A 205 -40.96 16.64 -22.39
N CYS A 206 -42.06 16.91 -23.10
CA CYS A 206 -43.29 17.37 -22.46
C CYS A 206 -43.96 16.24 -21.66
N PRO A 207 -44.67 16.56 -20.55
CA PRO A 207 -45.41 15.55 -19.82
C PRO A 207 -46.50 14.98 -20.73
N LEU A 208 -46.63 13.65 -20.78
CA LEU A 208 -47.80 13.03 -21.40
C LEU A 208 -49.04 13.52 -20.63
N LYS A 209 -49.96 14.18 -21.34
CA LYS A 209 -51.26 14.58 -20.81
C LYS A 209 -52.14 13.36 -20.56
#